data_AF-A0AA42WFT4-F1
#
_entry.id   AF-A0AA42WFT4-F1
#
_cell.length_a   1.000
_cell.length_b   1.000
_cell.length_c   1.000
_cell.angle_alpha   90.00
_cell.angle_beta   90.00
_cell.angle_gamma   90.00
#
_symmetry.space_group_name_H-M   'P 1'
#
loop_
_entity.id
_entity.type
_entity.pdbx_description
1 polymer ?
#
loop_
_entity_poly.entity_id
_entity_poly.type
_entity_poly.pdbx_seq_one_letter_code
_entity_poly.pdbx_strand_id
1 'polypeptide(L)'
;MTLADFTQAPWQRSHEVYQRSPLSMAPAPEYANSEVLVASLYRVIGFGIGESSVSQTGRELEQRLQKLRDRRGVAPKETTLDVEEWNTVLHGVLESPKLPNQSAQRFLQVTPLVPALAPFSGAARLKGSPWSPGNLIRRMVWLGSPNHDAAQALWSSLFSALSIEAKDDVFARWLEKEVLPWSAGNPWQEAPVPPGEVSTLLDSDFSSMSFMPAKQFTKDLKALIQVKHAMTRRQWTSLLESILRIATVTHVAWLCDIQDRLWRCLSDVVEGKGPSGDLDARNRIFPNAAPYMAFGGKALQGLKDKASSYLSARLGINALLWSLDDLDFPYQGTIGSSKEVARLCEHVRVHRQSLIEAGFTTQVAEIREQEAKVLGCKKGIGSNLLEFARHVLGQRQTAIQLLKGYDQGYILKKRGASNSSPWIVSLGPVAVLALVHCALAGMGGARSVHKLGDHLAAYGIAVDRTDIPRNDLGNQLRMLGLVLDSPDAESGMLLIPPFEASLAMDKKE
;
A
#
# COMPACT_ATOMS: atom_id res chain seq x y z
N MET A 1 -30.22 0.81 10.46
CA MET A 1 -29.86 2.11 9.86
C MET A 1 -30.71 2.21 8.62
N THR A 2 -31.40 3.33 8.44
CA THR A 2 -32.30 3.56 7.30
C THR A 2 -31.61 4.44 6.26
N LEU A 3 -32.24 4.65 5.10
CA LEU A 3 -31.78 5.66 4.14
C LEU A 3 -31.73 7.06 4.77
N ALA A 4 -32.70 7.40 5.62
CA ALA A 4 -32.74 8.69 6.32
C ALA A 4 -31.51 8.90 7.23
N ASP A 5 -31.12 7.86 7.99
CA ASP A 5 -29.90 7.89 8.81
C ASP A 5 -28.65 8.09 7.92
N PHE A 6 -28.61 7.42 6.77
CA PHE A 6 -27.51 7.54 5.81
C PHE A 6 -27.41 8.95 5.21
N THR A 7 -28.53 9.55 4.81
CA THR A 7 -28.55 10.91 4.27
C THR A 7 -28.01 11.94 5.27
N GLN A 8 -28.28 11.78 6.57
CA GLN A 8 -27.77 12.69 7.59
C GLN A 8 -26.28 12.52 7.90
N ALA A 9 -25.76 11.29 7.79
CA ALA A 9 -24.39 10.96 8.16
C ALA A 9 -23.72 9.93 7.22
N PRO A 10 -23.54 10.26 5.93
CA PRO A 10 -23.24 9.26 4.89
C PRO A 10 -21.84 8.62 5.00
N TRP A 11 -20.97 9.18 5.84
CA TRP A 11 -19.61 8.68 6.05
C TRP A 11 -19.45 7.80 7.29
N GLN A 12 -20.43 7.78 8.19
CA GLN A 12 -20.33 7.05 9.47
C GLN A 12 -20.42 5.53 9.27
N ARG A 13 -21.41 5.07 8.52
CA ARG A 13 -21.63 3.64 8.28
C ARG A 13 -22.06 3.42 6.84
N SER A 14 -21.43 2.43 6.21
CA SER A 14 -21.79 1.98 4.87
C SER A 14 -22.73 0.78 4.97
N HIS A 15 -23.50 0.55 3.91
CA HIS A 15 -24.36 -0.62 3.76
C HIS A 15 -23.54 -1.91 3.87
N GLU A 16 -24.13 -2.96 4.45
CA GLU A 16 -23.44 -4.23 4.76
C GLU A 16 -22.89 -4.92 3.50
N VAL A 17 -23.69 -4.96 2.43
CA VAL A 17 -23.27 -5.47 1.11
C VAL A 17 -22.03 -4.75 0.58
N TYR A 18 -21.97 -3.42 0.77
CA TYR A 18 -20.81 -2.63 0.34
C TYR A 18 -19.59 -2.93 1.21
N GLN A 19 -19.76 -2.96 2.54
CA GLN A 19 -18.66 -3.19 3.49
C GLN A 19 -18.01 -4.56 3.31
N ARG A 20 -18.81 -5.60 3.07
CA ARG A 20 -18.33 -6.97 2.86
C ARG A 20 -17.67 -7.21 1.51
N SER A 21 -17.74 -6.27 0.58
CA SER A 21 -17.12 -6.44 -0.73
C SER A 21 -15.58 -6.55 -0.60
N PRO A 22 -14.94 -7.52 -1.28
CA PRO A 22 -13.47 -7.59 -1.38
C PRO A 22 -12.86 -6.33 -1.99
N LEU A 23 -13.64 -5.62 -2.82
CA LEU A 23 -13.26 -4.37 -3.50
C LEU A 23 -13.55 -3.12 -2.64
N SER A 24 -14.04 -3.29 -1.41
CA SER A 24 -14.30 -2.17 -0.50
C SER A 24 -12.99 -1.65 0.12
N MET A 25 -12.87 -0.33 0.24
CA MET A 25 -11.74 0.30 0.93
C MET A 25 -12.11 0.54 2.40
N ALA A 26 -12.10 -0.55 3.18
CA ALA A 26 -12.46 -0.54 4.60
C ALA A 26 -11.39 -1.22 5.48
N PRO A 27 -10.89 -0.54 6.53
CA PRO A 27 -10.91 0.92 6.72
C PRO A 27 -10.15 1.66 5.61
N ALA A 28 -10.55 2.91 5.34
CA ALA A 28 -9.84 3.76 4.38
C ALA A 28 -8.45 4.15 4.92
N PRO A 29 -7.43 4.25 4.05
CA PRO A 29 -6.10 4.72 4.44
C PRO A 29 -6.12 6.04 5.19
N GLU A 30 -5.27 6.11 6.22
CA GLU A 30 -4.93 7.33 6.94
C GLU A 30 -3.46 7.70 6.69
N TYR A 31 -3.00 8.78 7.33
CA TYR A 31 -1.58 9.12 7.36
C TYR A 31 -0.72 7.90 7.72
N ALA A 32 0.22 7.58 6.84
CA ALA A 32 1.31 6.64 7.08
C ALA A 32 2.54 7.13 6.29
N ASN A 33 3.72 6.84 6.82
CA ASN A 33 4.94 6.92 6.04
C ASN A 33 5.43 5.52 5.69
N SER A 34 6.50 5.43 4.92
CA SER A 34 7.00 4.15 4.42
C SER A 34 7.47 3.19 5.51
N GLU A 35 8.16 3.67 6.53
CA GLU A 35 8.58 2.87 7.69
C GLU A 35 7.37 2.31 8.46
N VAL A 36 6.29 3.08 8.56
CA VAL A 36 5.04 2.62 9.17
C VAL A 36 4.44 1.44 8.38
N LEU A 37 4.62 1.38 7.06
CA LEU A 37 4.18 0.21 6.26
C LEU A 37 4.91 -1.07 6.70
N VAL A 38 6.24 -1.01 6.81
CA VAL A 38 7.08 -2.15 7.20
C VAL A 38 6.82 -2.54 8.66
N ALA A 39 6.74 -1.56 9.57
CA ALA A 39 6.44 -1.81 10.98
C ALA A 39 5.07 -2.45 11.17
N SER A 40 4.04 -1.95 10.47
CA SER A 40 2.69 -2.52 10.51
C SER A 40 2.64 -3.92 9.89
N LEU A 41 3.42 -4.17 8.83
CA LEU A 41 3.57 -5.50 8.25
C LEU A 41 4.12 -6.50 9.28
N TYR A 42 5.21 -6.19 10.00
CA TYR A 42 5.71 -7.05 11.08
C TYR A 42 4.63 -7.35 12.12
N ARG A 43 3.89 -6.33 12.56
CA ARG A 43 2.83 -6.52 13.57
C ARG A 43 1.74 -7.48 13.09
N VAL A 44 1.27 -7.31 11.86
CA VAL A 44 0.18 -8.12 11.29
C VAL A 44 0.64 -9.53 10.94
N ILE A 45 1.87 -9.71 10.45
CA ILE A 45 2.37 -11.01 9.99
C ILE A 45 2.94 -11.88 11.11
N GLY A 46 3.53 -11.28 12.15
CA GLY A 46 4.32 -12.05 13.12
C GLY A 46 4.12 -11.73 14.60
N PHE A 47 3.29 -10.73 14.95
CA PHE A 47 2.96 -10.47 16.36
C PHE A 47 1.46 -10.55 16.67
N GLY A 48 0.60 -10.38 15.67
CA GLY A 48 -0.85 -10.30 15.86
C GLY A 48 -1.28 -9.12 16.74
N ILE A 49 -0.49 -8.04 16.78
CA ILE A 49 -0.72 -6.87 17.65
C ILE A 49 -1.50 -5.80 16.88
N GLY A 50 -2.53 -5.23 17.51
CA GLY A 50 -3.30 -4.10 16.98
C GLY A 50 -2.53 -2.77 17.04
N GLU A 51 -2.77 -1.87 16.07
CA GLU A 51 -2.08 -0.58 15.98
C GLU A 51 -2.31 0.35 17.19
N SER A 52 -3.40 0.17 17.92
CA SER A 52 -3.77 0.99 19.07
C SER A 52 -2.82 0.83 20.28
N SER A 53 -2.20 -0.35 20.46
CA SER A 53 -1.32 -0.60 21.60
C SER A 53 0.10 -0.08 21.40
N VAL A 54 0.57 0.03 20.15
CA VAL A 54 1.96 0.39 19.80
C VAL A 54 2.40 1.69 20.48
N SER A 55 1.51 2.69 20.48
CA SER A 55 1.80 4.00 21.06
C SER A 55 1.90 3.99 22.59
N GLN A 56 1.23 3.04 23.23
CA GLN A 56 1.33 2.82 24.67
C GLN A 56 2.63 2.06 25.00
N THR A 57 2.89 0.95 24.30
CA THR A 57 4.09 0.14 24.51
C THR A 57 5.38 0.94 24.32
N GLY A 58 5.45 1.82 23.32
CA GLY A 58 6.60 2.72 23.16
C GLY A 58 6.77 3.73 24.30
N ARG A 59 5.67 4.23 24.89
CA ARG A 59 5.76 5.12 26.07
C ARG A 59 6.21 4.37 27.32
N GLU A 60 5.74 3.14 27.51
CA GLU A 60 6.15 2.28 28.62
C GLU A 60 7.65 1.93 28.52
N LEU A 61 8.16 1.66 27.31
CA LEU A 61 9.58 1.45 27.06
C LEU A 61 10.41 2.69 27.43
N GLU A 62 10.03 3.87 26.95
CA GLU A 62 10.72 5.13 27.26
C GLU A 62 10.73 5.41 28.78
N GLN A 63 9.60 5.21 29.47
CA GLN A 63 9.53 5.38 30.92
C GLN A 63 10.40 4.38 31.66
N ARG A 64 10.46 3.12 31.20
CA ARG A 64 11.34 2.09 31.75
C ARG A 64 12.80 2.47 31.59
N LEU A 65 13.20 2.94 30.40
CA LEU A 65 14.56 3.39 30.12
C LEU A 65 14.93 4.58 31.00
N GLN A 66 14.10 5.62 31.03
CA GLN A 66 14.37 6.80 31.85
C GLN A 66 14.52 6.45 33.33
N LYS A 67 13.64 5.59 33.87
CA LYS A 67 13.72 5.13 35.27
C LYS A 67 15.00 4.37 35.58
N LEU A 68 15.48 3.53 34.66
CA LEU A 68 16.73 2.80 34.83
C LEU A 68 17.93 3.74 34.76
N ARG A 69 17.92 4.73 33.86
CA ARG A 69 18.97 5.77 33.77
C ARG A 69 19.05 6.61 35.04
N ASP A 70 17.93 7.16 35.50
CA ASP A 70 17.86 8.03 36.68
C ASP A 70 18.33 7.32 37.96
N ARG A 71 18.06 6.02 38.07
CA ARG A 71 18.41 5.20 39.24
C ARG A 71 19.75 4.49 39.10
N ARG A 72 20.48 4.68 38.00
CA ARG A 72 21.68 3.89 37.63
C ARG A 72 21.43 2.38 37.77
N GLY A 73 20.25 1.96 37.32
CA GLY A 73 19.83 0.57 37.30
C GLY A 73 20.63 -0.25 36.29
N VAL A 74 20.61 -1.56 36.47
CA VAL A 74 21.30 -2.49 35.56
C VAL A 74 20.39 -2.83 34.39
N ALA A 75 20.98 -2.96 33.20
CA ALA A 75 20.28 -3.46 32.02
C ALA A 75 19.78 -4.91 32.24
N PRO A 76 18.80 -5.39 31.46
CA PRO A 76 18.37 -6.78 31.52
C PRO A 76 19.56 -7.75 31.32
N LYS A 77 19.57 -8.90 32.01
CA LYS A 77 20.74 -9.82 32.02
C LYS A 77 21.13 -10.37 30.65
N GLU A 78 20.21 -10.35 29.70
CA GLU A 78 20.35 -10.92 28.36
C GLU A 78 20.86 -9.89 27.33
N THR A 79 21.02 -8.63 27.72
CA THR A 79 21.51 -7.56 26.85
C THR A 79 23.03 -7.48 26.90
N THR A 80 23.62 -7.05 25.79
CA THR A 80 25.06 -6.82 25.71
C THR A 80 25.45 -5.40 26.08
N LEU A 81 24.55 -4.43 25.88
CA LEU A 81 24.77 -3.03 26.19
C LEU A 81 24.23 -2.66 27.57
N ASP A 82 24.84 -1.61 28.15
CA ASP A 82 24.24 -0.93 29.29
C ASP A 82 23.04 -0.05 28.88
N VAL A 83 22.39 0.57 29.87
CA VAL A 83 21.18 1.37 29.65
C VAL A 83 21.46 2.64 28.83
N GLU A 84 22.62 3.28 28.99
CA GLU A 84 22.96 4.53 28.31
C GLU A 84 23.38 4.26 26.85
N GLU A 85 24.15 3.21 26.64
CA GLU A 85 24.55 2.72 25.32
C GLU A 85 23.32 2.29 24.51
N TRP A 86 22.40 1.53 25.13
CA TRP A 86 21.14 1.15 24.47
C TRP A 86 20.29 2.37 24.12
N ASN A 87 20.18 3.34 25.03
CA ASN A 87 19.50 4.60 24.77
C ASN A 87 20.13 5.36 23.57
N THR A 88 21.46 5.29 23.44
CA THR A 88 22.22 5.91 22.34
C THR A 88 21.97 5.20 21.00
N VAL A 89 21.90 3.87 21.00
CA VAL A 89 21.52 3.09 19.82
C VAL A 89 20.11 3.46 19.37
N LEU A 90 19.16 3.50 20.32
CA LEU A 90 17.76 3.76 20.03
C LEU A 90 17.51 5.18 19.48
N HIS A 91 18.07 6.20 20.15
CA HIS A 91 17.85 7.62 19.82
C HIS A 91 18.91 8.23 18.90
N GLY A 92 19.96 7.48 18.55
CA GLY A 92 21.04 7.94 17.66
C GLY A 92 21.13 7.15 16.37
N VAL A 93 21.24 5.82 16.47
CA VAL A 93 21.48 4.94 15.30
C VAL A 93 20.17 4.57 14.60
N LEU A 94 19.14 4.25 15.38
CA LEU A 94 17.89 3.72 14.85
C LEU A 94 16.82 4.79 14.61
N GLU A 95 16.92 5.94 15.29
CA GLU A 95 15.90 7.00 15.21
C GLU A 95 15.70 7.48 13.76
N SER A 96 14.45 7.46 13.31
CA SER A 96 14.12 7.95 11.97
C SER A 96 14.21 9.48 11.93
N PRO A 97 14.79 10.10 10.88
CA PRO A 97 15.05 11.55 10.85
C PRO A 97 13.80 12.40 11.03
N LYS A 98 13.89 13.48 11.80
CA LYS A 98 12.78 14.42 12.02
C LYS A 98 12.42 15.18 10.74
N LEU A 99 11.12 15.46 10.57
CA LEU A 99 10.64 16.41 9.57
C LEU A 99 10.87 17.85 10.06
N PRO A 100 11.09 18.85 9.17
CA PRO A 100 11.38 20.23 9.56
C PRO A 100 10.42 20.88 10.55
N ASN A 101 9.14 20.51 10.54
CA ASN A 101 8.10 21.11 11.38
C ASN A 101 7.61 20.17 12.51
N GLN A 102 8.37 19.11 12.81
CA GLN A 102 7.98 18.13 13.83
C GLN A 102 8.46 18.56 15.22
N SER A 103 7.59 18.44 16.24
CA SER A 103 7.93 18.80 17.63
C SER A 103 9.07 17.96 18.20
N ALA A 104 9.82 18.54 19.14
CA ALA A 104 10.92 17.86 19.83
C ALA A 104 10.43 16.72 20.77
N GLN A 105 9.24 16.87 21.38
CA GLN A 105 8.57 15.81 22.12
C GLN A 105 7.99 14.81 21.11
N ARG A 106 8.59 13.62 21.01
CA ARG A 106 8.20 12.59 20.05
C ARG A 106 7.83 11.30 20.76
N PHE A 107 6.86 10.60 20.18
CA PHE A 107 6.73 9.17 20.31
C PHE A 107 7.88 8.47 19.57
N LEU A 108 8.46 7.44 20.17
CA LEU A 108 9.59 6.70 19.64
C LEU A 108 9.32 6.17 18.23
N GLN A 109 10.05 6.67 17.24
CA GLN A 109 9.97 6.21 15.86
C GLN A 109 11.37 5.88 15.34
N VAL A 110 11.61 4.58 15.23
CA VAL A 110 12.85 4.00 14.77
C VAL A 110 12.65 3.30 13.43
N THR A 111 13.75 3.13 12.70
CA THR A 111 13.77 2.34 11.48
C THR A 111 13.37 0.89 11.82
N PRO A 112 12.37 0.29 11.15
CA PRO A 112 11.93 -1.07 11.39
C PRO A 112 12.89 -2.08 10.73
N LEU A 113 14.14 -2.11 11.16
CA LEU A 113 15.19 -2.95 10.57
C LEU A 113 14.99 -4.43 10.88
N VAL A 114 14.56 -4.73 12.11
CA VAL A 114 14.29 -6.07 12.62
C VAL A 114 12.86 -6.13 13.21
N PRO A 115 12.20 -7.29 13.24
CA PRO A 115 10.85 -7.43 13.74
C PRO A 115 10.65 -6.92 15.16
N ALA A 116 11.60 -7.17 16.08
CA ALA A 116 11.45 -6.85 17.50
C ALA A 116 11.23 -5.36 17.81
N LEU A 117 11.49 -4.45 16.87
CA LEU A 117 11.24 -3.01 17.00
C LEU A 117 9.77 -2.62 16.76
N ALA A 118 9.03 -3.45 16.02
CA ALA A 118 7.68 -3.14 15.56
C ALA A 118 6.60 -3.06 16.67
N PRO A 119 6.67 -3.79 17.79
CA PRO A 119 5.69 -3.70 18.87
C PRO A 119 5.60 -2.33 19.54
N PHE A 120 6.67 -1.54 19.54
CA PHE A 120 6.75 -0.28 20.28
C PHE A 120 7.07 0.94 19.41
N SER A 121 7.17 0.77 18.08
CA SER A 121 7.55 1.85 17.16
C SER A 121 6.79 1.82 15.83
N GLY A 122 6.85 2.93 15.09
CA GLY A 122 6.26 3.03 13.76
C GLY A 122 4.73 2.95 13.76
N ALA A 123 4.07 3.63 14.70
CA ALA A 123 2.62 3.78 14.73
C ALA A 123 2.16 4.87 13.74
N ALA A 124 1.04 4.63 13.03
CA ALA A 124 0.44 5.61 12.14
C ALA A 124 -0.13 6.83 12.89
N ARG A 125 -0.70 6.61 14.07
CA ARG A 125 -1.31 7.64 14.92
C ARG A 125 -1.09 7.31 16.40
N LEU A 126 -0.94 8.34 17.23
CA LEU A 126 -0.60 8.20 18.66
C LEU A 126 -1.80 7.93 19.59
N LYS A 127 -3.02 8.10 19.09
CA LYS A 127 -4.27 8.01 19.87
C LYS A 127 -5.40 7.39 19.04
N GLY A 128 -6.44 6.90 19.72
CA GLY A 128 -7.65 6.32 19.10
C GLY A 128 -7.41 4.92 18.53
N SER A 129 -8.11 4.58 17.45
CA SER A 129 -7.92 3.34 16.68
C SER A 129 -7.21 3.64 15.36
N PRO A 130 -5.86 3.60 15.30
CA PRO A 130 -5.12 3.92 14.09
C PRO A 130 -5.42 2.90 12.99
N TRP A 131 -5.36 3.36 11.74
CA TRP A 131 -5.42 2.48 10.59
C TRP A 131 -4.21 1.52 10.55
N SER A 132 -4.41 0.29 10.07
CA SER A 132 -3.36 -0.73 9.92
C SER A 132 -2.97 -0.92 8.44
N PRO A 133 -1.84 -0.36 7.99
CA PRO A 133 -1.31 -0.65 6.66
C PRO A 133 -0.93 -2.12 6.45
N GLY A 134 -0.53 -2.84 7.50
CA GLY A 134 -0.24 -4.28 7.43
C GLY A 134 -1.45 -5.09 6.97
N ASN A 135 -2.66 -4.71 7.41
CA ASN A 135 -3.89 -5.35 6.95
C ASN A 135 -4.17 -5.07 5.46
N LEU A 136 -3.83 -3.88 4.95
CA LEU A 136 -3.90 -3.58 3.51
C LEU A 136 -2.93 -4.48 2.72
N ILE A 137 -1.69 -4.61 3.19
CA ILE A 137 -0.67 -5.46 2.54
C ILE A 137 -1.14 -6.92 2.51
N ARG A 138 -1.66 -7.43 3.63
CA ARG A 138 -2.24 -8.78 3.69
C ARG A 138 -3.40 -8.94 2.70
N ARG A 139 -4.35 -8.00 2.66
CA ARG A 139 -5.45 -8.04 1.68
C ARG A 139 -4.96 -8.05 0.24
N MET A 140 -3.91 -7.29 -0.07
CA MET A 140 -3.28 -7.29 -1.40
C MET A 140 -2.65 -8.64 -1.74
N VAL A 141 -2.05 -9.35 -0.78
CA VAL A 141 -1.51 -10.70 -1.01
C VAL A 141 -2.63 -11.67 -1.40
N TRP A 142 -3.78 -11.63 -0.73
CA TRP A 142 -4.92 -12.48 -1.06
C TRP A 142 -5.57 -12.11 -2.39
N LEU A 143 -5.88 -10.82 -2.61
CA LEU A 143 -6.46 -10.36 -3.88
C LEU A 143 -5.53 -10.64 -5.06
N GLY A 144 -4.23 -10.47 -4.87
CA GLY A 144 -3.20 -10.67 -5.90
C GLY A 144 -2.83 -12.14 -6.16
N SER A 145 -3.44 -13.09 -5.45
CA SER A 145 -3.17 -14.52 -5.56
C SER A 145 -4.36 -15.24 -6.21
N PRO A 146 -4.11 -16.35 -6.93
CA PRO A 146 -5.18 -17.07 -7.61
C PRO A 146 -6.16 -17.74 -6.63
N ASN A 147 -5.70 -18.18 -5.47
CA ASN A 147 -6.51 -18.83 -4.46
C ASN A 147 -5.93 -18.64 -3.05
N HIS A 148 -6.67 -19.07 -2.03
CA HIS A 148 -6.29 -18.95 -0.63
C HIS A 148 -4.95 -19.63 -0.34
N ASP A 149 -4.72 -20.84 -0.85
CA ASP A 149 -3.50 -21.61 -0.57
C ASP A 149 -2.25 -20.92 -1.14
N ALA A 150 -2.33 -20.39 -2.36
CA ALA A 150 -1.25 -19.62 -2.97
C ALA A 150 -0.96 -18.33 -2.20
N ALA A 151 -2.00 -17.67 -1.68
CA ALA A 151 -1.86 -16.47 -0.84
C ALA A 151 -1.18 -16.81 0.49
N GLN A 152 -1.65 -17.87 1.16
CA GLN A 152 -1.10 -18.35 2.43
C GLN A 152 0.36 -18.77 2.26
N ALA A 153 0.71 -19.51 1.21
CA ALA A 153 2.09 -19.91 0.94
C ALA A 153 3.01 -18.69 0.72
N LEU A 154 2.55 -17.67 0.00
CA LEU A 154 3.30 -16.42 -0.17
C LEU A 154 3.42 -15.65 1.15
N TRP A 155 2.36 -15.61 1.95
CA TRP A 155 2.35 -14.97 3.26
C TRP A 155 3.35 -15.62 4.21
N SER A 156 3.35 -16.95 4.32
CA SER A 156 4.33 -17.69 5.13
C SER A 156 5.76 -17.51 4.60
N SER A 157 5.95 -17.48 3.28
CA SER A 157 7.27 -17.18 2.68
C SER A 157 7.76 -15.77 3.04
N LEU A 158 6.85 -14.79 3.05
CA LEU A 158 7.15 -13.42 3.45
C LEU A 158 7.47 -13.34 4.96
N PHE A 159 6.74 -14.07 5.80
CA PHE A 159 7.03 -14.19 7.23
C PHE A 159 8.44 -14.73 7.47
N SER A 160 8.82 -15.82 6.79
CA SER A 160 10.18 -16.37 6.87
C SER A 160 11.22 -15.36 6.40
N ALA A 161 11.00 -14.68 5.27
CA ALA A 161 11.93 -13.66 4.77
C ALA A 161 12.07 -12.46 5.73
N LEU A 162 10.99 -12.07 6.41
CA LEU A 162 11.00 -11.00 7.41
C LEU A 162 11.66 -11.42 8.72
N SER A 163 11.76 -12.72 9.01
CA SER A 163 12.45 -13.22 10.20
C SER A 163 13.95 -13.00 10.10
N ILE A 164 14.61 -12.89 11.26
CA ILE A 164 16.08 -12.78 11.35
C ILE A 164 16.67 -14.19 11.46
N GLU A 165 17.51 -14.55 10.50
CA GLU A 165 18.13 -15.87 10.35
C GLU A 165 19.63 -15.82 10.57
N ALA A 166 20.28 -16.99 10.65
CA ALA A 166 21.72 -17.09 10.80
C ALA A 166 22.52 -16.47 9.64
N LYS A 167 21.93 -16.42 8.44
CA LYS A 167 22.53 -15.82 7.23
C LYS A 167 22.36 -14.31 7.13
N ASP A 168 21.51 -13.70 7.96
CA ASP A 168 21.41 -12.24 8.01
C ASP A 168 22.70 -11.64 8.61
N ASP A 169 22.97 -10.39 8.25
CA ASP A 169 24.19 -9.72 8.69
C ASP A 169 24.29 -9.63 10.23
N VAL A 170 25.52 -9.52 10.72
CA VAL A 170 25.84 -9.55 12.16
C VAL A 170 25.08 -8.46 12.92
N PHE A 171 24.90 -7.29 12.32
CA PHE A 171 24.23 -6.17 12.96
C PHE A 171 22.74 -6.46 13.16
N ALA A 172 22.05 -7.00 12.16
CA ALA A 172 20.65 -7.40 12.28
C ALA A 172 20.44 -8.50 13.34
N ARG A 173 21.30 -9.52 13.36
CA ARG A 173 21.25 -10.62 14.34
C ARG A 173 21.51 -10.13 15.77
N TRP A 174 22.48 -9.24 15.94
CA TRP A 174 22.76 -8.61 17.22
C TRP A 174 21.58 -7.73 17.66
N LEU A 175 21.07 -6.87 16.78
CA LEU A 175 20.00 -5.94 17.10
C LEU A 175 18.71 -6.65 17.54
N GLU A 176 18.32 -7.74 16.86
CA GLU A 176 17.15 -8.53 17.27
C GLU A 176 17.33 -9.08 18.69
N LYS A 177 18.49 -9.68 18.99
CA LYS A 177 18.79 -10.20 20.33
C LYS A 177 18.83 -9.10 21.38
N GLU A 178 19.39 -7.94 21.04
CA GLU A 178 19.54 -6.82 21.96
C GLU A 178 18.17 -6.22 22.33
N VAL A 179 17.22 -6.13 21.38
CA VAL A 179 15.89 -5.54 21.59
C VAL A 179 14.98 -6.44 22.43
N LEU A 180 15.05 -7.76 22.25
CA LEU A 180 14.09 -8.70 22.85
C LEU A 180 13.92 -8.55 24.38
N PRO A 181 14.97 -8.43 25.20
CA PRO A 181 14.84 -8.28 26.66
C PRO A 181 14.19 -6.95 27.10
N TRP A 182 14.15 -5.95 26.21
CA TRP A 182 13.51 -4.67 26.45
C TRP A 182 12.00 -4.69 26.15
N SER A 183 11.57 -5.57 25.24
CA SER A 183 10.20 -5.68 24.78
C SER A 183 9.40 -6.70 25.59
N ALA A 184 8.36 -6.24 26.31
CA ALA A 184 7.36 -7.13 26.90
C ALA A 184 6.23 -7.31 25.87
N GLY A 185 6.44 -8.19 24.89
CA GLY A 185 5.52 -8.37 23.76
C GLY A 185 5.27 -9.84 23.43
N ASN A 186 4.29 -10.07 22.54
CA ASN A 186 4.06 -11.38 21.95
C ASN A 186 5.36 -11.91 21.30
N PRO A 187 5.64 -13.22 21.35
CA PRO A 187 6.76 -13.78 20.63
C PRO A 187 6.58 -13.58 19.12
N TRP A 188 7.69 -13.47 18.40
CA TRP A 188 7.68 -13.44 16.94
C TRP A 188 7.28 -14.83 16.42
N GLN A 189 6.05 -14.93 15.90
CA GLN A 189 5.47 -16.16 15.36
C GLN A 189 4.43 -15.81 14.31
N GLU A 190 4.31 -16.63 13.26
CA GLU A 190 3.35 -16.34 12.18
C GLU A 190 1.93 -16.18 12.74
N ALA A 191 1.35 -15.00 12.55
CA ALA A 191 0.05 -14.66 13.09
C ALA A 191 -1.06 -15.29 12.24
N PRO A 192 -2.13 -15.80 12.86
CA PRO A 192 -3.26 -16.36 12.11
C PRO A 192 -3.93 -15.29 11.26
N VAL A 193 -4.40 -15.69 10.08
CA VAL A 193 -5.13 -14.81 9.17
C VAL A 193 -6.63 -15.01 9.37
N PRO A 194 -7.38 -13.99 9.86
CA PRO A 194 -8.81 -14.13 10.07
C PRO A 194 -9.55 -14.30 8.74
N PRO A 195 -10.38 -15.36 8.56
CA PRO A 195 -11.05 -15.63 7.29
C PRO A 195 -11.93 -14.47 6.78
N GLY A 196 -12.52 -13.68 7.68
CA GLY A 196 -13.36 -12.53 7.34
C GLY A 196 -12.60 -11.27 6.92
N GLU A 197 -11.27 -11.25 7.02
CA GLU A 197 -10.44 -10.06 6.73
C GLU A 197 -9.74 -10.14 5.37
N VAL A 198 -9.82 -11.29 4.69
CA VAL A 198 -9.16 -11.54 3.41
C VAL A 198 -10.13 -12.22 2.44
N SER A 199 -9.87 -12.07 1.15
CA SER A 199 -10.69 -12.64 0.09
C SER A 199 -9.87 -12.74 -1.19
N THR A 200 -10.11 -13.79 -1.97
CA THR A 200 -9.62 -13.91 -3.35
C THR A 200 -10.71 -13.50 -4.33
N LEU A 201 -10.31 -13.11 -5.53
CA LEU A 201 -11.26 -12.87 -6.61
C LEU A 201 -11.68 -14.19 -7.24
N LEU A 202 -12.85 -14.19 -7.89
CA LEU A 202 -13.26 -15.33 -8.71
C LEU A 202 -12.26 -15.56 -9.83
N ASP A 203 -11.93 -16.83 -10.11
CA ASP A 203 -10.94 -17.23 -11.11
C ASP A 203 -11.19 -16.58 -12.49
N SER A 204 -12.45 -16.46 -12.90
CA SER A 204 -12.85 -15.85 -14.17
C SER A 204 -12.44 -14.37 -14.27
N ASP A 205 -12.45 -13.66 -13.15
CA ASP A 205 -12.01 -12.26 -13.10
C ASP A 205 -10.50 -12.18 -12.91
N PHE A 206 -9.94 -13.01 -12.02
CA PHE A 206 -8.51 -13.03 -11.74
C PHE A 206 -7.65 -13.34 -12.99
N SER A 207 -8.08 -14.31 -13.81
CA SER A 207 -7.33 -14.72 -15.01
C SER A 207 -7.41 -13.68 -16.13
N SER A 208 -8.54 -13.01 -16.26
CA SER A 208 -8.84 -12.11 -17.38
C SER A 208 -8.35 -10.68 -17.19
N MET A 209 -8.14 -10.23 -15.95
CA MET A 209 -7.61 -8.89 -15.68
C MET A 209 -6.14 -8.75 -16.09
N SER A 210 -5.89 -7.80 -16.99
CA SER A 210 -4.55 -7.40 -17.41
C SER A 210 -3.89 -6.41 -16.45
N PHE A 211 -4.67 -5.53 -15.81
CA PHE A 211 -4.16 -4.53 -14.85
C PHE A 211 -4.73 -4.74 -13.45
N MET A 212 -3.88 -5.22 -12.55
CA MET A 212 -4.21 -5.42 -11.14
C MET A 212 -2.95 -5.23 -10.28
N PRO A 213 -2.81 -4.10 -9.56
CA PRO A 213 -1.60 -3.81 -8.79
C PRO A 213 -1.27 -4.87 -7.74
N ALA A 214 -2.28 -5.46 -7.10
CA ALA A 214 -2.10 -6.56 -6.15
C ALA A 214 -1.50 -7.81 -6.81
N LYS A 215 -1.88 -8.14 -8.06
CA LYS A 215 -1.32 -9.27 -8.83
C LYS A 215 0.12 -9.02 -9.27
N GLN A 216 0.49 -7.77 -9.54
CA GLN A 216 1.88 -7.40 -9.78
C GLN A 216 2.69 -7.48 -8.47
N PHE A 217 2.14 -6.95 -7.38
CA PHE A 217 2.75 -6.96 -6.06
C PHE A 217 3.10 -8.37 -5.57
N THR A 218 2.22 -9.36 -5.75
CA THR A 218 2.51 -10.75 -5.35
C THR A 218 3.64 -11.37 -6.15
N LYS A 219 3.86 -10.98 -7.42
CA LYS A 219 5.03 -11.40 -8.21
C LYS A 219 6.31 -10.76 -7.69
N ASP A 220 6.25 -9.47 -7.39
CA ASP A 220 7.42 -8.69 -6.95
C ASP A 220 7.86 -9.09 -5.55
N LEU A 221 6.92 -9.41 -4.66
CA LEU A 221 7.24 -10.00 -3.36
C LEU A 221 8.03 -11.30 -3.51
N LYS A 222 7.63 -12.20 -4.41
CA LYS A 222 8.37 -13.45 -4.66
C LYS A 222 9.80 -13.15 -5.14
N ALA A 223 9.93 -12.22 -6.08
CA ALA A 223 11.24 -11.80 -6.59
C ALA A 223 12.14 -11.22 -5.49
N LEU A 224 11.60 -10.38 -4.61
CA LEU A 224 12.35 -9.79 -3.50
C LEU A 224 12.74 -10.81 -2.42
N ILE A 225 11.84 -11.74 -2.09
CA ILE A 225 12.14 -12.81 -1.12
C ILE A 225 13.37 -13.61 -1.56
N GLN A 226 13.46 -13.93 -2.86
CA GLN A 226 14.56 -14.73 -3.41
C GLN A 226 15.94 -14.08 -3.28
N VAL A 227 16.02 -12.74 -3.18
CA VAL A 227 17.30 -12.02 -3.10
C VAL A 227 17.64 -11.51 -1.70
N LYS A 228 16.88 -11.91 -0.66
CA LYS A 228 17.14 -11.52 0.74
C LYS A 228 18.61 -11.64 1.13
N HIS A 229 19.22 -12.80 0.85
CA HIS A 229 20.57 -13.11 1.28
C HIS A 229 21.68 -12.56 0.39
N ALA A 230 21.35 -11.85 -0.71
CA ALA A 230 22.34 -11.23 -1.57
C ALA A 230 22.86 -9.88 -1.01
N MET A 231 22.28 -9.39 0.09
CA MET A 231 22.56 -8.05 0.62
C MET A 231 22.35 -7.98 2.13
N THR A 232 22.71 -6.83 2.73
CA THR A 232 22.43 -6.57 4.16
C THR A 232 20.94 -6.42 4.42
N ARG A 233 20.53 -6.62 5.67
CA ARG A 233 19.14 -6.45 6.13
C ARG A 233 18.59 -5.07 5.81
N ARG A 234 19.41 -4.02 5.95
CA ARG A 234 18.98 -2.65 5.65
C ARG A 234 18.67 -2.49 4.17
N GLN A 235 19.55 -2.97 3.30
CA GLN A 235 19.37 -2.89 1.85
C GLN A 235 18.11 -3.65 1.42
N TRP A 236 17.93 -4.89 1.88
CA TRP A 236 16.77 -5.71 1.52
C TRP A 236 15.46 -5.09 2.00
N THR A 237 15.40 -4.66 3.26
CA THR A 237 14.22 -3.98 3.81
C THR A 237 13.91 -2.69 3.05
N SER A 238 14.91 -1.94 2.58
CA SER A 238 14.68 -0.74 1.75
C SER A 238 14.14 -1.07 0.36
N LEU A 239 14.54 -2.20 -0.26
CA LEU A 239 13.92 -2.67 -1.52
C LEU A 239 12.46 -3.07 -1.31
N LEU A 240 12.18 -3.84 -0.24
CA LEU A 240 10.83 -4.21 0.15
C LEU A 240 9.97 -2.97 0.40
N GLU A 241 10.49 -2.01 1.15
CA GLU A 241 9.83 -0.74 1.41
C GLU A 241 9.47 0.00 0.10
N SER A 242 10.37 0.07 -0.87
CA SER A 242 10.09 0.70 -2.17
C SER A 242 8.93 0.04 -2.92
N ILE A 243 8.86 -1.30 -2.93
CA ILE A 243 7.75 -2.03 -3.55
C ILE A 243 6.45 -1.83 -2.76
N LEU A 244 6.49 -1.87 -1.42
CA LEU A 244 5.33 -1.59 -0.58
C LEU A 244 4.77 -0.19 -0.83
N ARG A 245 5.64 0.83 -0.98
CA ARG A 245 5.22 2.21 -1.24
C ARG A 245 4.40 2.32 -2.52
N ILE A 246 4.94 1.86 -3.65
CA ILE A 246 4.27 1.96 -4.95
C ILE A 246 3.03 1.07 -4.99
N ALA A 247 3.14 -0.18 -4.53
CA ALA A 247 2.06 -1.15 -4.62
C ALA A 247 0.84 -0.73 -3.80
N THR A 248 1.03 -0.29 -2.56
CA THR A 248 -0.09 0.08 -1.67
C THR A 248 -0.84 1.30 -2.18
N VAL A 249 -0.14 2.34 -2.64
CA VAL A 249 -0.78 3.56 -3.16
C VAL A 249 -1.46 3.32 -4.50
N THR A 250 -0.81 2.59 -5.41
CA THR A 250 -1.44 2.23 -6.69
C THR A 250 -2.65 1.32 -6.47
N HIS A 251 -2.58 0.36 -5.53
CA HIS A 251 -3.73 -0.49 -5.22
C HIS A 251 -4.91 0.32 -4.66
N VAL A 252 -4.65 1.29 -3.78
CA VAL A 252 -5.67 2.23 -3.30
C VAL A 252 -6.26 3.06 -4.45
N ALA A 253 -5.44 3.57 -5.36
CA ALA A 253 -5.92 4.28 -6.55
C ALA A 253 -6.74 3.40 -7.50
N TRP A 254 -6.37 2.12 -7.61
CA TRP A 254 -7.12 1.12 -8.38
C TRP A 254 -8.48 0.79 -7.76
N LEU A 255 -8.56 0.65 -6.43
CA LEU A 255 -9.83 0.52 -5.73
C LEU A 255 -10.71 1.76 -5.96
N CYS A 256 -10.13 2.97 -5.94
CA CYS A 256 -10.87 4.19 -6.27
C CYS A 256 -11.46 4.14 -7.69
N ASP A 257 -10.67 3.73 -8.68
CA ASP A 257 -11.10 3.63 -10.08
C ASP A 257 -12.19 2.55 -10.29
N ILE A 258 -12.04 1.40 -9.64
CA ILE A 258 -13.04 0.32 -9.68
C ILE A 258 -14.36 0.77 -9.09
N GLN A 259 -14.34 1.44 -7.93
CA GLN A 259 -15.56 1.91 -7.28
C GLN A 259 -16.30 2.92 -8.16
N ASP A 260 -15.57 3.85 -8.79
CA ASP A 260 -16.12 4.80 -9.76
C ASP A 260 -16.74 4.10 -10.97
N ARG A 261 -16.08 3.07 -11.52
CA ARG A 261 -16.62 2.27 -12.64
C ARG A 261 -17.84 1.42 -12.24
N LEU A 262 -17.82 0.84 -11.04
CA LEU A 262 -18.95 0.10 -10.47
C LEU A 262 -20.16 1.04 -10.32
N TRP A 263 -19.96 2.22 -9.75
CA TRP A 263 -21.02 3.21 -9.63
C TRP A 263 -21.57 3.63 -11.00
N ARG A 264 -20.71 3.86 -12.01
CA ARG A 264 -21.17 4.14 -13.38
C ARG A 264 -22.08 3.04 -13.92
N CYS A 265 -21.71 1.77 -13.72
CA CYS A 265 -22.56 0.65 -14.15
C CYS A 265 -23.95 0.74 -13.50
N LEU A 266 -24.03 1.03 -12.20
CA LEU A 266 -25.29 1.12 -11.47
C LEU A 266 -26.10 2.36 -11.84
N SER A 267 -25.46 3.53 -11.95
CA SER A 267 -26.15 4.76 -12.36
C SER A 267 -26.68 4.66 -13.78
N ASP A 268 -25.93 4.04 -14.69
CA ASP A 268 -26.37 3.79 -16.06
C ASP A 268 -27.63 2.91 -16.08
N VAL A 269 -27.74 1.90 -15.21
CA VAL A 269 -28.97 1.08 -15.10
C VAL A 269 -30.17 1.91 -14.68
N VAL A 270 -30.01 2.82 -13.71
CA VAL A 270 -31.09 3.74 -13.30
C VAL A 270 -31.53 4.63 -14.47
N GLU A 271 -30.60 5.01 -15.35
CA GLU A 271 -30.91 5.74 -16.59
C GLU A 271 -31.51 4.87 -17.71
N GLY A 272 -31.68 3.55 -17.49
CA GLY A 272 -32.18 2.61 -18.51
C GLY A 272 -31.11 2.07 -19.45
N LYS A 273 -29.83 2.28 -19.12
CA LYS A 273 -28.64 1.75 -19.81
C LYS A 273 -27.98 0.67 -18.93
N GLY A 274 -26.65 0.61 -18.94
CA GLY A 274 -25.84 -0.24 -18.06
C GLY A 274 -25.47 -1.59 -18.67
N PRO A 275 -24.62 -2.36 -17.97
CA PRO A 275 -24.14 -3.62 -18.50
C PRO A 275 -25.25 -4.68 -18.58
N SER A 276 -25.15 -5.53 -19.61
CA SER A 276 -25.98 -6.72 -19.77
C SER A 276 -25.12 -7.97 -19.60
N GLY A 277 -25.24 -8.63 -18.45
CA GLY A 277 -24.45 -9.83 -18.13
C GLY A 277 -23.07 -9.54 -17.53
N ASP A 278 -22.39 -10.61 -17.16
CA ASP A 278 -21.13 -10.62 -16.41
C ASP A 278 -19.91 -10.18 -17.23
N LEU A 279 -19.87 -10.50 -18.53
CA LEU A 279 -18.79 -10.10 -19.43
C LEU A 279 -18.77 -8.59 -19.68
N ASP A 280 -19.93 -7.97 -19.95
CA ASP A 280 -20.02 -6.52 -20.12
C ASP A 280 -19.70 -5.80 -18.81
N ALA A 281 -20.23 -6.28 -17.67
CA ALA A 281 -19.86 -5.76 -16.36
C ALA A 281 -18.33 -5.82 -16.11
N ARG A 282 -17.70 -6.95 -16.44
CA ARG A 282 -16.24 -7.13 -16.30
C ARG A 282 -15.47 -6.07 -17.10
N ASN A 283 -15.79 -5.91 -18.37
CA ASN A 283 -15.10 -4.99 -19.29
C ASN A 283 -15.25 -3.52 -18.87
N ARG A 284 -16.34 -3.16 -18.18
CA ARG A 284 -16.56 -1.80 -17.67
C ARG A 284 -15.85 -1.54 -16.35
N ILE A 285 -15.86 -2.52 -15.44
CA ILE A 285 -15.36 -2.38 -14.07
C ILE A 285 -13.83 -2.51 -14.00
N PHE A 286 -13.25 -3.48 -14.71
CA PHE A 286 -11.82 -3.74 -14.63
C PHE A 286 -11.08 -3.07 -15.80
N PRO A 287 -10.21 -2.09 -15.55
CA PRO A 287 -9.47 -1.43 -16.61
C PRO A 287 -8.41 -2.36 -17.22
N ASN A 288 -8.20 -2.26 -18.54
CA ASN A 288 -7.10 -2.97 -19.19
C ASN A 288 -5.72 -2.36 -18.88
N ALA A 289 -5.69 -1.05 -18.68
CA ALA A 289 -4.55 -0.25 -18.23
C ALA A 289 -5.07 1.00 -17.52
N ALA A 290 -4.34 1.50 -16.52
CA ALA A 290 -4.74 2.68 -15.79
C ALA A 290 -3.53 3.57 -15.44
N PRO A 291 -3.22 4.60 -16.25
CA PRO A 291 -2.14 5.54 -15.95
C PRO A 291 -2.59 6.52 -14.87
N TYR A 292 -2.42 6.15 -13.60
CA TYR A 292 -2.73 7.02 -12.46
C TYR A 292 -1.69 8.13 -12.27
N MET A 293 -0.48 7.89 -12.73
CA MET A 293 0.66 8.79 -12.60
C MET A 293 1.46 8.79 -13.90
N ALA A 294 2.16 9.88 -14.20
CA ALA A 294 3.07 9.98 -15.33
C ALA A 294 4.47 10.34 -14.81
N PHE A 295 5.49 9.62 -15.26
CA PHE A 295 6.88 9.89 -14.88
C PHE A 295 7.30 11.32 -15.24
N GLY A 296 7.95 12.03 -14.30
CA GLY A 296 8.25 13.46 -14.43
C GLY A 296 7.05 14.40 -14.27
N GLY A 297 5.82 13.88 -14.34
CA GLY A 297 4.57 14.61 -14.18
C GLY A 297 4.18 14.85 -12.72
N LYS A 298 3.21 15.76 -12.50
CA LYS A 298 2.62 16.02 -11.17
C LYS A 298 1.74 14.82 -10.76
N ALA A 299 2.02 14.20 -9.62
CA ALA A 299 1.31 12.98 -9.21
C ALA A 299 0.01 13.24 -8.43
N LEU A 300 0.03 14.21 -7.50
CA LEU A 300 -1.03 14.34 -6.50
C LEU A 300 -2.39 14.77 -7.08
N GLN A 301 -2.40 15.47 -8.23
CA GLN A 301 -3.66 15.89 -8.85
C GLN A 301 -4.43 14.70 -9.42
N GLY A 302 -3.78 13.81 -10.16
CA GLY A 302 -4.45 12.61 -10.71
C GLY A 302 -4.99 11.70 -9.60
N LEU A 303 -4.24 11.55 -8.49
CA LEU A 303 -4.70 10.80 -7.32
C LEU A 303 -5.87 11.48 -6.61
N LYS A 304 -5.91 12.82 -6.57
CA LYS A 304 -7.05 13.57 -6.04
C LYS A 304 -8.32 13.35 -6.86
N ASP A 305 -8.20 13.36 -8.18
CA ASP A 305 -9.34 13.14 -9.06
C ASP A 305 -9.92 11.74 -8.83
N LYS A 306 -9.06 10.72 -8.69
CA LYS A 306 -9.50 9.35 -8.33
C LYS A 306 -10.14 9.26 -6.95
N ALA A 307 -9.57 9.90 -5.93
CA ALA A 307 -10.15 9.94 -4.59
C ALA A 307 -11.53 10.63 -4.58
N SER A 308 -11.69 11.74 -5.31
CA SER A 308 -12.96 12.45 -5.45
C SER A 308 -14.03 11.59 -6.12
N SER A 309 -13.69 10.95 -7.25
CA SER A 309 -14.58 10.00 -7.94
C SER A 309 -14.99 8.83 -7.05
N TYR A 310 -14.04 8.25 -6.31
CA TYR A 310 -14.32 7.21 -5.33
C TYR A 310 -15.33 7.63 -4.26
N LEU A 311 -15.18 8.82 -3.69
CA LEU A 311 -16.11 9.30 -2.66
C LEU A 311 -17.52 9.50 -3.23
N SER A 312 -17.61 10.06 -4.44
CA SER A 312 -18.89 10.22 -5.14
C SER A 312 -19.55 8.87 -5.46
N ALA A 313 -18.75 7.88 -5.84
CA ALA A 313 -19.19 6.53 -6.12
C ALA A 313 -19.65 5.81 -4.85
N ARG A 314 -18.87 5.89 -3.76
CA ARG A 314 -19.24 5.33 -2.46
C ARG A 314 -20.57 5.88 -1.98
N LEU A 315 -20.80 7.20 -2.08
CA LEU A 315 -22.10 7.80 -1.74
C LEU A 315 -23.22 7.19 -2.58
N GLY A 316 -23.06 7.18 -3.91
CA GLY A 316 -24.08 6.68 -4.83
C GLY A 316 -24.43 5.20 -4.58
N ILE A 317 -23.42 4.33 -4.45
CA ILE A 317 -23.62 2.90 -4.23
C ILE A 317 -24.34 2.65 -2.90
N ASN A 318 -23.93 3.34 -1.84
CA ASN A 318 -24.57 3.17 -0.53
C ASN A 318 -25.99 3.74 -0.50
N ALA A 319 -26.21 4.92 -1.11
CA ALA A 319 -27.55 5.48 -1.26
C ALA A 319 -28.48 4.52 -2.02
N LEU A 320 -27.99 3.92 -3.10
CA LEU A 320 -28.78 2.96 -3.89
C LEU A 320 -29.17 1.73 -3.07
N LEU A 321 -28.21 1.13 -2.36
CA LEU A 321 -28.48 -0.05 -1.53
C LEU A 321 -29.48 0.26 -0.40
N TRP A 322 -29.31 1.39 0.30
CA TRP A 322 -30.28 1.81 1.31
C TRP A 322 -31.66 2.16 0.73
N SER A 323 -31.71 2.71 -0.49
CA SER A 323 -32.98 3.00 -1.16
C SER A 323 -33.74 1.73 -1.55
N LEU A 324 -33.02 0.69 -1.96
CA LEU A 324 -33.60 -0.63 -2.23
C LEU A 324 -34.16 -1.26 -0.95
N ASP A 325 -33.44 -1.15 0.17
CA ASP A 325 -33.91 -1.61 1.48
C ASP A 325 -35.17 -0.87 1.95
N ASP A 326 -35.18 0.47 1.86
CA ASP A 326 -36.33 1.30 2.26
C ASP A 326 -37.58 1.07 1.37
N LEU A 327 -37.39 0.60 0.13
CA LEU A 327 -38.46 0.20 -0.79
C LEU A 327 -38.90 -1.27 -0.63
N ASP A 328 -38.40 -1.98 0.38
CA ASP A 328 -38.66 -3.40 0.63
C ASP A 328 -38.18 -4.34 -0.51
N PHE A 329 -37.14 -3.92 -1.23
CA PHE A 329 -36.45 -4.72 -2.27
C PHE A 329 -34.96 -4.92 -1.95
N PRO A 330 -34.59 -5.38 -0.74
CA PRO A 330 -33.21 -5.47 -0.31
C PRO A 330 -32.39 -6.41 -1.20
N TYR A 331 -31.20 -5.99 -1.59
CA TYR A 331 -30.30 -6.85 -2.37
C TYR A 331 -29.53 -7.80 -1.44
N GLN A 332 -29.79 -9.11 -1.57
CA GLN A 332 -29.22 -10.15 -0.71
C GLN A 332 -27.87 -10.72 -1.20
N GLY A 333 -27.34 -10.21 -2.31
CA GLY A 333 -26.08 -10.68 -2.88
C GLY A 333 -24.85 -9.91 -2.38
N THR A 334 -23.70 -10.21 -2.98
CA THR A 334 -22.43 -9.48 -2.80
C THR A 334 -22.11 -8.65 -4.05
N ILE A 335 -21.02 -7.87 -4.01
CA ILE A 335 -20.54 -7.01 -5.11
C ILE A 335 -19.01 -7.09 -5.28
N GLY A 336 -18.45 -8.29 -5.14
CA GLY A 336 -17.02 -8.57 -5.17
C GLY A 336 -16.47 -9.04 -6.52
N SER A 337 -17.34 -9.41 -7.45
CA SER A 337 -16.98 -9.95 -8.77
C SER A 337 -17.83 -9.34 -9.89
N SER A 338 -17.41 -9.49 -11.14
CA SER A 338 -18.19 -8.98 -12.28
C SER A 338 -19.56 -9.62 -12.38
N LYS A 339 -19.66 -10.93 -12.07
CA LYS A 339 -20.92 -11.69 -12.01
C LYS A 339 -21.86 -11.15 -10.95
N GLU A 340 -21.32 -10.82 -9.78
CA GLU A 340 -22.08 -10.24 -8.68
C GLU A 340 -22.55 -8.81 -8.97
N VAL A 341 -21.70 -7.99 -9.59
CA VAL A 341 -22.11 -6.64 -10.01
C VAL A 341 -23.15 -6.70 -11.12
N ALA A 342 -23.06 -7.65 -12.06
CA ALA A 342 -24.09 -7.86 -13.07
C ALA A 342 -25.44 -8.26 -12.45
N ARG A 343 -25.43 -9.09 -11.40
CA ARG A 343 -26.64 -9.43 -10.64
C ARG A 343 -27.24 -8.23 -9.92
N LEU A 344 -26.43 -7.39 -9.29
CA LEU A 344 -26.92 -6.14 -8.71
C LEU A 344 -27.49 -5.20 -9.78
N CYS A 345 -26.83 -5.09 -10.93
CA CYS A 345 -27.34 -4.31 -12.06
C CYS A 345 -28.72 -4.83 -12.52
N GLU A 346 -28.91 -6.14 -12.59
CA GLU A 346 -30.20 -6.72 -12.95
C GLU A 346 -31.27 -6.47 -11.89
N HIS A 347 -30.92 -6.60 -10.61
CA HIS A 347 -31.80 -6.27 -9.50
C HIS A 347 -32.28 -4.81 -9.57
N VAL A 348 -31.35 -3.88 -9.80
CA VAL A 348 -31.67 -2.45 -9.97
C VAL A 348 -32.52 -2.22 -11.21
N ARG A 349 -32.32 -2.98 -12.29
CA ARG A 349 -33.11 -2.88 -13.52
C ARG A 349 -34.57 -3.27 -13.29
N VAL A 350 -34.81 -4.38 -12.58
CA VAL A 350 -36.15 -4.85 -12.23
C VAL A 350 -36.90 -3.83 -11.38
N HIS A 351 -36.23 -3.19 -10.42
CA HIS A 351 -36.82 -2.22 -9.49
C HIS A 351 -36.63 -0.75 -9.90
N ARG A 352 -36.19 -0.51 -11.14
CA ARG A 352 -35.83 0.83 -11.63
C ARG A 352 -36.97 1.84 -11.51
N GLN A 353 -38.18 1.43 -11.87
CA GLN A 353 -39.33 2.34 -11.88
C GLN A 353 -39.67 2.81 -10.45
N SER A 354 -39.64 1.90 -9.48
CA SER A 354 -39.86 2.22 -8.06
C SER A 354 -38.78 3.17 -7.51
N LEU A 355 -37.52 3.01 -7.91
CA LEU A 355 -36.43 3.93 -7.53
C LEU A 355 -36.66 5.35 -8.11
N ILE A 356 -37.14 5.44 -9.35
CA ILE A 356 -37.44 6.73 -10.00
C ILE A 356 -38.61 7.42 -9.31
N GLU A 357 -39.69 6.69 -9.05
CA GLU A 357 -40.89 7.20 -8.36
C GLU A 357 -40.59 7.65 -6.94
N ALA A 358 -39.65 6.99 -6.26
CA ALA A 358 -39.15 7.39 -4.94
C ALA A 358 -38.20 8.60 -4.97
N GLY A 359 -37.86 9.15 -6.15
CA GLY A 359 -37.01 10.34 -6.26
C GLY A 359 -35.52 10.07 -6.01
N PHE A 360 -35.04 8.84 -6.18
CA PHE A 360 -33.65 8.43 -5.89
C PHE A 360 -32.60 9.36 -6.48
N THR A 361 -32.73 9.74 -7.76
CA THR A 361 -31.75 10.59 -8.45
C THR A 361 -31.62 11.97 -7.81
N THR A 362 -32.74 12.56 -7.40
CA THR A 362 -32.78 13.86 -6.71
C THR A 362 -32.09 13.74 -5.35
N GLN A 363 -32.39 12.69 -4.61
CA GLN A 363 -31.78 12.45 -3.30
C GLN A 363 -30.26 12.26 -3.37
N VAL A 364 -29.75 11.53 -4.36
CA VAL A 364 -28.30 11.39 -4.58
C VAL A 364 -27.66 12.74 -4.91
N ALA A 365 -28.33 13.59 -5.70
CA ALA A 365 -27.84 14.92 -6.01
C ALA A 365 -27.76 15.82 -4.77
N GLU A 366 -28.79 15.80 -3.92
CA GLU A 366 -28.83 16.54 -2.65
C GLU A 366 -27.71 16.11 -1.69
N ILE A 367 -27.50 14.80 -1.50
CA ILE A 367 -26.41 14.28 -0.65
C ILE A 367 -25.06 14.75 -1.18
N ARG A 368 -24.85 14.76 -2.50
CA ARG A 368 -23.60 15.23 -3.11
C ARG A 368 -23.36 16.71 -2.89
N GLU A 369 -24.40 17.52 -2.98
CA GLU A 369 -24.32 18.96 -2.73
C GLU A 369 -23.96 19.25 -1.27
N GLN A 370 -24.63 18.57 -0.33
CA GLN A 370 -24.35 18.66 1.11
C GLN A 370 -22.89 18.27 1.43
N GLU A 371 -22.38 17.23 0.76
CA GLU A 371 -21.04 16.67 1.01
C GLU A 371 -19.92 17.21 0.09
N ALA A 372 -20.18 18.29 -0.67
CA ALA A 372 -19.24 18.84 -1.66
C ALA A 372 -17.82 19.11 -1.11
N LYS A 373 -17.70 19.50 0.17
CA LYS A 373 -16.40 19.73 0.82
C LYS A 373 -15.58 18.44 1.00
N VAL A 374 -16.24 17.33 1.34
CA VAL A 374 -15.58 16.02 1.51
C VAL A 374 -15.24 15.46 0.13
N LEU A 375 -16.15 15.56 -0.83
CA LEU A 375 -15.93 15.17 -2.23
C LEU A 375 -14.73 15.89 -2.85
N GLY A 376 -14.57 17.19 -2.55
CA GLY A 376 -13.41 17.99 -2.97
C GLY A 376 -12.06 17.59 -2.32
N CYS A 377 -12.04 16.55 -1.48
CA CYS A 377 -10.87 16.05 -0.76
C CYS A 377 -10.19 17.09 0.15
N LYS A 378 -10.96 18.05 0.67
CA LYS A 378 -10.44 19.11 1.56
C LYS A 378 -10.37 18.70 3.03
N LYS A 379 -11.12 17.67 3.42
CA LYS A 379 -11.19 17.11 4.78
C LYS A 379 -11.60 15.64 4.75
N GLY A 380 -11.45 14.95 5.88
CA GLY A 380 -11.93 13.58 6.06
C GLY A 380 -11.23 12.57 5.16
N ILE A 381 -11.96 11.55 4.71
CA ILE A 381 -11.41 10.39 3.97
C ILE A 381 -10.61 10.83 2.74
N GLY A 382 -11.12 11.77 1.93
CA GLY A 382 -10.42 12.24 0.73
C GLY A 382 -9.08 12.91 1.04
N SER A 383 -9.00 13.70 2.12
CA SER A 383 -7.74 14.29 2.58
C SER A 383 -6.76 13.21 3.07
N ASN A 384 -7.27 12.23 3.81
CA ASN A 384 -6.46 11.13 4.33
C ASN A 384 -5.84 10.27 3.21
N LEU A 385 -6.58 9.99 2.14
CA LEU A 385 -6.08 9.29 0.96
C LEU A 385 -4.93 10.04 0.28
N LEU A 386 -5.04 11.37 0.19
CA LEU A 386 -4.00 12.22 -0.38
C LEU A 386 -2.76 12.32 0.50
N GLU A 387 -2.95 12.42 1.80
CA GLU A 387 -1.86 12.38 2.78
C GLU A 387 -1.14 11.04 2.72
N PHE A 388 -1.88 9.93 2.72
CA PHE A 388 -1.34 8.59 2.55
C PHE A 388 -0.47 8.50 1.29
N ALA A 389 -1.02 8.86 0.12
CA ALA A 389 -0.27 8.81 -1.14
C ALA A 389 0.98 9.71 -1.11
N ARG A 390 0.86 10.93 -0.59
CA ARG A 390 1.97 11.88 -0.51
C ARG A 390 3.08 11.38 0.42
N HIS A 391 2.75 10.88 1.60
CA HIS A 391 3.72 10.52 2.63
C HIS A 391 4.35 9.15 2.41
N VAL A 392 3.62 8.22 1.78
CA VAL A 392 4.17 6.92 1.40
C VAL A 392 5.07 7.04 0.17
N LEU A 393 4.62 7.69 -0.89
CA LEU A 393 5.42 7.80 -2.12
C LEU A 393 6.50 8.88 -2.03
N GLY A 394 6.28 9.93 -1.23
CA GLY A 394 7.15 11.10 -1.17
C GLY A 394 8.49 10.85 -0.49
N GLN A 395 9.54 11.46 -1.03
CA GLN A 395 10.84 11.56 -0.39
C GLN A 395 10.72 12.29 0.94
N ARG A 396 11.17 11.63 2.02
CA ARG A 396 11.28 12.23 3.35
C ARG A 396 12.15 13.48 3.29
N GLN A 397 11.57 14.62 3.66
CA GLN A 397 12.31 15.88 3.81
C GLN A 397 12.87 15.92 5.24
N THR A 398 14.17 15.72 5.40
CA THR A 398 14.81 15.68 6.72
C THR A 398 15.13 17.09 7.21
N ALA A 399 14.98 17.34 8.52
CA ALA A 399 15.42 18.59 9.15
C ALA A 399 16.94 18.74 9.12
N ILE A 400 17.66 17.62 9.18
CA ILE A 400 19.14 17.57 9.17
C ILE A 400 19.62 17.36 7.74
N GLN A 401 20.45 18.28 7.24
CA GLN A 401 20.95 18.26 5.86
C GLN A 401 21.84 17.05 5.55
N LEU A 402 22.62 16.57 6.53
CA LEU A 402 23.44 15.36 6.40
C LEU A 402 22.60 14.09 6.12
N LEU A 403 21.32 14.10 6.53
CA LEU A 403 20.40 12.99 6.34
C LEU A 403 19.52 13.14 5.10
N LYS A 404 19.83 14.09 4.19
CA LYS A 404 19.09 14.27 2.93
C LYS A 404 19.10 12.99 2.07
N GLY A 405 20.14 12.19 2.21
CA GLY A 405 20.27 10.88 1.55
C GLY A 405 19.63 9.71 2.30
N TYR A 406 18.92 9.93 3.39
CA TYR A 406 18.33 8.85 4.19
C TYR A 406 17.25 8.08 3.42
N ASP A 407 16.38 8.79 2.71
CA ASP A 407 15.28 8.19 1.95
C ASP A 407 15.67 8.08 0.46
N GLN A 408 15.98 6.87 0.04
CA GLN A 408 16.32 6.51 -1.35
C GLN A 408 15.24 5.66 -2.03
N GLY A 409 14.19 5.30 -1.29
CA GLY A 409 13.14 4.39 -1.76
C GLY A 409 11.90 5.10 -2.30
N TYR A 410 11.95 6.43 -2.43
CA TYR A 410 10.83 7.27 -2.83
C TYR A 410 10.41 7.08 -4.30
N ILE A 411 9.16 7.46 -4.58
CA ILE A 411 8.54 7.47 -5.91
C ILE A 411 8.13 8.90 -6.32
N LEU A 412 8.01 9.82 -5.36
CA LEU A 412 7.80 11.24 -5.60
C LEU A 412 8.92 12.08 -4.98
N LYS A 413 9.39 13.10 -5.71
CA LYS A 413 10.26 14.15 -5.19
C LYS A 413 9.64 15.52 -5.42
N LYS A 414 10.00 16.53 -4.61
CA LYS A 414 9.68 17.92 -4.95
C LYS A 414 10.50 18.34 -6.16
N ARG A 415 9.87 19.00 -7.13
CA ARG A 415 10.55 19.51 -8.34
C ARG A 415 11.60 20.59 -8.03
N GLY A 416 11.41 21.34 -6.95
CA GLY A 416 12.31 22.42 -6.52
C GLY A 416 12.45 22.46 -5.00
N ALA A 417 13.36 23.31 -4.52
CA ALA A 417 13.67 23.45 -3.10
C ALA A 417 12.58 24.18 -2.29
N SER A 418 11.69 24.92 -2.95
CA SER A 418 10.59 25.63 -2.28
C SER A 418 9.60 24.67 -1.62
N ASN A 419 9.03 25.10 -0.49
CA ASN A 419 7.95 24.37 0.18
C ASN A 419 6.71 24.17 -0.71
N SER A 420 6.40 25.13 -1.58
CA SER A 420 5.28 25.09 -2.53
C SER A 420 5.56 24.31 -3.81
N SER A 421 6.79 23.78 -3.99
CA SER A 421 7.15 23.05 -5.20
C SER A 421 6.27 21.82 -5.37
N PRO A 422 5.79 21.53 -6.59
CA PRO A 422 4.96 20.36 -6.84
C PRO A 422 5.75 19.07 -6.62
N TRP A 423 5.04 18.05 -6.14
CA TRP A 423 5.52 16.68 -6.11
C TRP A 423 5.40 16.07 -7.51
N ILE A 424 6.53 15.62 -8.05
CA ILE A 424 6.62 14.96 -9.34
C ILE A 424 7.00 13.50 -9.17
N VAL A 425 6.56 12.65 -10.10
CA VAL A 425 6.98 11.25 -10.15
C VAL A 425 8.45 11.18 -10.52
N SER A 426 9.25 10.65 -9.61
CA SER A 426 10.68 10.40 -9.79
C SER A 426 11.09 9.30 -8.84
N LEU A 427 11.81 8.32 -9.34
CA LEU A 427 12.24 7.18 -8.54
C LEU A 427 13.52 7.53 -7.78
N GLY A 428 13.61 7.12 -6.53
CA GLY A 428 14.86 7.10 -5.79
C GLY A 428 15.73 5.92 -6.23
N PRO A 429 17.06 5.99 -6.01
CA PRO A 429 18.01 4.94 -6.40
C PRO A 429 17.61 3.52 -5.95
N VAL A 430 17.12 3.36 -4.72
CA VAL A 430 16.69 2.05 -4.19
C VAL A 430 15.38 1.60 -4.84
N ALA A 431 14.46 2.53 -5.13
CA ALA A 431 13.26 2.21 -5.88
C ALA A 431 13.58 1.73 -7.31
N VAL A 432 14.54 2.37 -7.98
CA VAL A 432 15.03 1.93 -9.29
C VAL A 432 15.61 0.52 -9.21
N LEU A 433 16.49 0.25 -8.24
CA LEU A 433 17.06 -1.09 -8.03
C LEU A 433 15.96 -2.15 -7.81
N ALA A 434 15.00 -1.87 -6.93
CA ALA A 434 13.91 -2.79 -6.63
C ALA A 434 13.06 -3.09 -7.87
N LEU A 435 12.68 -2.05 -8.63
CA LEU A 435 11.82 -2.19 -9.81
C LEU A 435 12.55 -2.86 -10.98
N VAL A 436 13.85 -2.60 -11.18
CA VAL A 436 14.64 -3.31 -12.20
C VAL A 436 14.79 -4.78 -11.83
N HIS A 437 15.09 -5.10 -10.57
CA HIS A 437 15.12 -6.48 -10.09
C HIS A 437 13.80 -7.20 -10.36
N CYS A 438 12.68 -6.60 -9.97
CA CYS A 438 11.36 -7.20 -10.15
C CYS A 438 10.97 -7.31 -11.64
N ALA A 439 11.33 -6.33 -12.47
CA ALA A 439 11.08 -6.35 -13.91
C ALA A 439 11.84 -7.46 -14.65
N LEU A 440 13.01 -7.85 -14.14
CA LEU A 440 13.86 -8.89 -14.73
C LEU A 440 13.75 -10.25 -14.01
N ALA A 441 12.91 -10.35 -12.97
CA ALA A 441 12.76 -11.58 -12.20
C ALA A 441 12.32 -12.75 -13.09
N GLY A 442 13.01 -13.89 -12.97
CA GLY A 442 12.78 -15.07 -13.80
C GLY A 442 13.31 -14.96 -15.23
N MET A 443 14.05 -13.89 -15.57
CA MET A 443 14.68 -13.73 -16.88
C MET A 443 16.18 -14.03 -16.79
N GLY A 444 16.67 -14.92 -17.66
CA GLY A 444 18.07 -15.37 -17.67
C GLY A 444 19.08 -14.40 -18.27
N GLY A 445 18.87 -13.07 -18.19
CA GLY A 445 19.84 -12.09 -18.68
C GLY A 445 19.27 -10.73 -19.03
N ALA A 446 20.08 -9.91 -19.71
CA ALA A 446 19.73 -8.54 -20.04
C ALA A 446 18.50 -8.44 -20.97
N ARG A 447 17.71 -7.37 -20.83
CA ARG A 447 16.47 -7.15 -21.62
C ARG A 447 16.32 -5.70 -22.02
N SER A 448 15.51 -5.41 -23.04
CA SER A 448 15.21 -4.02 -23.41
C SER A 448 14.67 -3.22 -22.22
N VAL A 449 15.05 -1.94 -22.14
CA VAL A 449 14.56 -0.99 -21.14
C VAL A 449 13.03 -0.84 -21.14
N HIS A 450 12.36 -1.20 -22.25
CA HIS A 450 10.91 -1.26 -22.33
C HIS A 450 10.27 -2.17 -21.27
N LYS A 451 10.99 -3.19 -20.76
CA LYS A 451 10.51 -4.04 -19.67
C LYS A 451 10.31 -3.29 -18.36
N LEU A 452 11.18 -2.33 -18.04
CA LEU A 452 10.95 -1.45 -16.90
C LEU A 452 9.73 -0.55 -17.14
N GLY A 453 9.53 -0.08 -18.37
CA GLY A 453 8.32 0.66 -18.76
C GLY A 453 7.04 -0.17 -18.58
N ASP A 454 7.03 -1.43 -19.03
CA ASP A 454 5.92 -2.37 -18.83
C ASP A 454 5.65 -2.59 -17.33
N HIS A 455 6.71 -2.77 -16.54
CA HIS A 455 6.62 -3.01 -15.11
C HIS A 455 6.08 -1.79 -14.34
N LEU A 456 6.54 -0.58 -14.69
CA LEU A 456 6.00 0.67 -14.16
C LEU A 456 4.53 0.87 -14.55
N ALA A 457 4.15 0.49 -15.78
CA ALA A 457 2.78 0.53 -16.23
C ALA A 457 1.87 -0.45 -15.46
N ALA A 458 2.40 -1.60 -15.00
CA ALA A 458 1.67 -2.51 -14.11
C ALA A 458 1.37 -1.91 -12.73
N TYR A 459 2.10 -0.86 -12.33
CA TYR A 459 1.80 0.00 -11.18
C TYR A 459 1.16 1.34 -11.54
N GLY A 460 0.62 1.47 -12.74
CA GLY A 460 -0.11 2.66 -13.17
C GLY A 460 0.76 3.90 -13.37
N ILE A 461 2.08 3.73 -13.54
CA ILE A 461 3.01 4.80 -13.90
C ILE A 461 3.23 4.76 -15.41
N ALA A 462 2.72 5.76 -16.12
CA ALA A 462 3.01 5.97 -17.52
C ALA A 462 4.43 6.53 -17.70
N VAL A 463 5.20 5.91 -18.58
CA VAL A 463 6.53 6.36 -18.99
C VAL A 463 6.57 6.38 -20.51
N ASP A 464 7.00 7.48 -21.10
CA ASP A 464 7.33 7.49 -22.52
C ASP A 464 8.59 6.64 -22.72
N ARG A 465 8.43 5.52 -23.42
CA ARG A 465 9.48 4.54 -23.65
C ARG A 465 10.65 5.12 -24.46
N THR A 466 10.35 6.07 -25.35
CA THR A 466 11.34 6.73 -26.19
C THR A 466 12.20 7.72 -25.40
N ASP A 467 11.68 8.22 -24.28
CA ASP A 467 12.37 9.19 -23.42
C ASP A 467 13.23 8.55 -22.34
N ILE A 468 13.05 7.26 -22.02
CA ILE A 468 13.82 6.59 -20.95
C ILE A 468 15.34 6.79 -21.12
N PRO A 469 15.95 6.61 -22.30
CA PRO A 469 17.40 6.79 -22.45
C PRO A 469 17.90 8.21 -22.18
N ARG A 470 17.02 9.22 -22.26
CA ARG A 470 17.37 10.66 -22.21
C ARG A 470 16.91 11.37 -20.94
N ASN A 471 15.95 10.81 -20.21
CA ASN A 471 15.38 11.44 -19.03
C ASN A 471 16.13 11.07 -17.73
N ASP A 472 15.67 11.62 -16.60
CA ASP A 472 16.25 11.37 -15.27
C ASP A 472 16.33 9.86 -14.92
N LEU A 473 15.39 9.03 -15.40
CA LEU A 473 15.41 7.59 -15.17
C LEU A 473 16.58 6.92 -15.88
N GLY A 474 16.82 7.24 -17.16
CA GLY A 474 17.98 6.74 -17.90
C GLY A 474 19.30 7.12 -17.26
N ASN A 475 19.41 8.36 -16.76
CA ASN A 475 20.59 8.81 -16.03
C ASN A 475 20.81 8.02 -14.73
N GLN A 476 19.74 7.78 -13.95
CA GLN A 476 19.82 6.96 -12.74
C GLN A 476 20.20 5.51 -13.05
N LEU A 477 19.62 4.92 -14.10
CA LEU A 477 19.96 3.57 -14.54
C LEU A 477 21.46 3.43 -14.88
N ARG A 478 22.04 4.41 -15.59
CA ARG A 478 23.48 4.43 -15.89
C ARG A 478 24.34 4.60 -14.64
N MET A 479 23.98 5.55 -13.76
CA MET A 479 24.72 5.77 -12.50
C MET A 479 24.74 4.54 -11.59
N LEU A 480 23.67 3.73 -11.62
CA LEU A 480 23.55 2.51 -10.84
C LEU A 480 24.15 1.28 -11.53
N GLY A 481 24.70 1.42 -12.74
CA GLY A 481 25.25 0.31 -13.51
C GLY A 481 24.20 -0.72 -13.96
N LEU A 482 22.95 -0.30 -14.11
CA LEU A 482 21.82 -1.19 -14.42
C LEU A 482 21.53 -1.31 -15.91
N VAL A 483 22.37 -0.70 -16.76
CA VAL A 483 22.18 -0.70 -18.21
C VAL A 483 23.47 -0.89 -18.98
N LEU A 484 23.37 -1.54 -20.14
CA LEU A 484 24.36 -1.53 -21.21
C LEU A 484 23.77 -0.74 -22.38
N ASP A 485 24.51 0.26 -22.87
CA ASP A 485 24.16 0.91 -24.13
C ASP A 485 24.51 -0.07 -25.27
N SER A 486 23.51 -0.39 -26.10
CA SER A 486 23.62 -1.41 -27.15
C SER A 486 22.93 -0.91 -28.41
N PRO A 487 23.67 -0.63 -29.51
CA PRO A 487 23.09 -0.11 -30.75
C PRO A 487 22.12 -1.11 -31.41
N ASP A 488 22.28 -2.41 -31.15
CA ASP A 488 21.44 -3.47 -31.69
C ASP A 488 20.12 -3.68 -30.92
N ALA A 489 19.94 -2.99 -29.79
CA ALA A 489 18.69 -3.05 -29.03
C ALA A 489 17.69 -2.01 -29.57
N GLU A 490 16.41 -2.35 -29.70
CA GLU A 490 15.35 -1.44 -30.19
C GLU A 490 15.32 -0.08 -29.48
N SER A 491 15.68 -0.06 -28.19
CA SER A 491 15.71 1.13 -27.34
C SER A 491 17.11 1.76 -27.19
N GLY A 492 18.14 1.20 -27.84
CA GLY A 492 19.55 1.57 -27.66
C GLY A 492 20.14 1.20 -26.29
N MET A 493 19.37 0.54 -25.43
CA MET A 493 19.68 0.31 -24.02
C MET A 493 19.09 -1.02 -23.53
N LEU A 494 19.93 -1.83 -22.89
CA LEU A 494 19.57 -3.09 -22.25
C LEU A 494 19.69 -2.96 -20.73
N LEU A 495 18.65 -3.35 -19.98
CA LEU A 495 18.65 -3.50 -18.53
C LEU A 495 19.41 -4.75 -18.11
N ILE A 496 20.18 -4.64 -17.03
CA ILE A 496 20.95 -5.71 -16.40
C ILE A 496 20.34 -6.02 -15.03
N PRO A 497 20.22 -7.30 -14.62
CA PRO A 497 19.78 -7.64 -13.27
C PRO A 497 20.78 -7.10 -12.23
N PRO A 498 20.29 -6.41 -11.17
CA PRO A 498 21.16 -5.83 -10.13
C PRO A 498 21.76 -6.86 -9.17
N PHE A 499 21.14 -8.05 -9.09
CA PHE A 499 21.54 -9.12 -8.18
C PHE A 499 21.73 -10.39 -9.00
N GLU A 500 22.71 -11.21 -8.62
CA GLU A 500 22.88 -12.52 -9.23
C GLU A 500 21.61 -13.33 -9.00
N ALA A 501 21.00 -13.79 -10.09
CA ALA A 501 19.93 -14.77 -9.98
C ALA A 501 20.53 -16.00 -9.29
N SER A 502 19.97 -16.40 -8.14
CA SER A 502 20.28 -17.70 -7.57
C SER A 502 19.87 -18.73 -8.64
N LEU A 503 20.86 -19.25 -9.37
CA LEU A 503 20.73 -20.30 -10.39
C LEU A 503 20.27 -21.65 -9.79
N ALA A 504 19.83 -21.66 -8.54
CA ALA A 504 19.24 -22.82 -7.90
C ALA A 504 17.74 -22.84 -8.18
N MET A 505 17.33 -23.38 -9.35
CA MET A 505 16.10 -24.21 -9.49
C MET A 505 15.82 -24.74 -10.93
N ASP A 506 16.80 -24.83 -11.83
CA ASP A 506 16.65 -25.55 -13.11
C ASP A 506 17.59 -26.76 -13.31
N LYS A 507 18.29 -27.19 -12.25
CA LYS A 507 18.92 -28.53 -12.23
C LYS A 507 18.08 -29.49 -11.40
N LYS A 508 17.01 -30.01 -12.01
CA LYS A 508 16.59 -31.39 -11.73
C LYS A 508 17.52 -32.29 -12.53
N GLU A 509 18.44 -32.95 -11.84
CA GLU A 509 18.88 -34.29 -12.23
C GLU A 509 17.93 -35.32 -11.63
#